data_AF-A0A1I2HEB7-F1
#
_entry.id   AF-A0A1I2HEB7-F1
#
_cell.length_a   1.000
_cell.length_b   1.000
_cell.length_c   1.000
_cell.angle_alpha   90.00
_cell.angle_beta   90.00
_cell.angle_gamma   90.00
#
_symmetry.space_group_name_H-M   'P 1'
#
loop_
_entity.id
_entity.type
_entity.pdbx_description
1 polymer ?
#
loop_
_entity_poly.entity_id
_entity_poly.type
_entity_poly.pdbx_seq_one_letter_code
_entity_poly.pdbx_strand_id
1 'polypeptide(L)'
;MPVEQLQNYVGTYEIDKDFKLIIKLKNDQLFAEATGQNALPIFAESETLFFLKVVDAQLEFEKNDKNEIVKLFLLQNGNRIEAKRTE
;
A
#
# COMPACT_ATOMS: atom_id res chain seq x y z
N MET A 1 1.09 -3.79 14.16
CA MET A 1 -0.37 -3.95 14.02
C MET A 1 -0.71 -5.44 14.06
N PRO A 2 -1.86 -5.85 14.61
CA PRO A 2 -2.35 -7.24 14.52
C PRO A 2 -2.57 -7.69 13.07
N VAL A 3 -2.38 -8.98 12.80
CA VAL A 3 -2.49 -9.60 11.46
C VAL A 3 -3.86 -9.38 10.83
N GLU A 4 -4.92 -9.48 11.63
CA GLU A 4 -6.31 -9.25 11.19
C GLU A 4 -6.52 -7.84 10.64
N GLN A 5 -5.84 -6.84 11.23
CA GLN A 5 -5.89 -5.48 10.71
C GLN A 5 -5.09 -5.33 9.41
N LEU A 6 -3.93 -6.01 9.30
CA LEU A 6 -3.10 -5.99 8.09
C LEU A 6 -3.83 -6.53 6.87
N GLN A 7 -4.75 -7.48 7.06
CA GLN A 7 -5.56 -8.05 5.98
C GLN A 7 -6.39 -6.99 5.23
N ASN A 8 -6.80 -5.90 5.89
CA ASN A 8 -7.62 -4.85 5.28
C ASN A 8 -6.91 -4.10 4.15
N TYR A 9 -5.59 -4.08 4.17
CA TYR A 9 -4.74 -3.36 3.21
C TYR A 9 -4.36 -4.22 2.00
N VAL A 10 -4.52 -5.55 2.09
CA VAL A 10 -4.27 -6.48 0.99
C VAL A 10 -5.22 -6.17 -0.15
N GLY A 11 -4.67 -6.04 -1.36
CA GLY A 11 -5.43 -5.68 -2.55
C GLY A 11 -4.56 -5.17 -3.69
N THR A 12 -5.20 -4.85 -4.80
CA THR A 12 -4.56 -4.22 -5.96
C THR A 12 -4.94 -2.74 -5.99
N TYR A 13 -3.95 -1.86 -6.15
CA TYR A 13 -4.11 -0.41 -6.21
C TYR A 13 -3.54 0.10 -7.54
N GLU A 14 -4.40 0.68 -8.37
CA GLU A 14 -4.07 1.10 -9.73
C GLU A 14 -3.81 2.61 -9.78
N ILE A 15 -2.61 3.00 -10.22
CA ILE A 15 -2.27 4.41 -10.51
C ILE A 15 -2.75 4.76 -11.91
N ASP A 16 -2.45 3.89 -12.88
CA ASP A 16 -2.95 3.92 -14.24
C ASP A 16 -2.98 2.49 -14.83
N LYS A 17 -3.35 2.38 -16.11
CA LYS A 17 -3.53 1.08 -16.79
C LYS A 17 -2.27 0.21 -16.84
N ASP A 18 -1.09 0.83 -16.82
CA ASP A 18 0.20 0.15 -16.96
C ASP A 18 0.94 0.05 -15.61
N PHE A 19 0.51 0.82 -14.60
CA PHE A 19 1.16 0.87 -13.30
C PHE A 19 0.21 0.62 -12.13
N LYS A 20 0.50 -0.45 -11.38
CA LYS A 20 -0.22 -0.83 -10.17
C LYS A 20 0.73 -1.22 -9.03
N LEU A 21 0.20 -1.15 -7.82
CA LEU A 21 0.80 -1.63 -6.59
C LEU A 21 -0.04 -2.78 -6.06
N ILE A 22 0.57 -3.93 -5.87
CA ILE A 22 -0.08 -5.10 -5.27
C ILE A 22 0.42 -5.23 -3.83
N ILE A 23 -0.51 -5.17 -2.88
CA ILE A 23 -0.23 -5.33 -1.45
C ILE A 23 -0.56 -6.78 -1.06
N LYS A 24 0.44 -7.51 -0.55
CA LYS A 24 0.32 -8.93 -0.17
C LYS A 24 0.72 -9.12 1.28
N LEU A 25 0.02 -10.00 1.99
CA LEU A 25 0.38 -10.44 3.34
C LEU A 25 1.07 -11.81 3.27
N LYS A 26 2.28 -11.90 3.82
CA LYS A 26 3.03 -13.17 3.91
C LYS A 26 3.72 -13.25 5.26
N ASN A 27 3.47 -14.33 6.01
CA ASN A 27 4.05 -14.55 7.33
C ASN A 27 3.90 -13.31 8.24
N ASP A 28 2.67 -12.81 8.36
CA ASP A 28 2.32 -11.66 9.21
C ASP A 28 2.98 -10.31 8.84
N GLN A 29 3.58 -10.23 7.65
CA GLN A 29 4.25 -9.04 7.12
C GLN A 29 3.65 -8.63 5.77
N LEU A 30 3.35 -7.34 5.62
CA LEU A 30 2.89 -6.79 4.34
C LEU A 30 4.07 -6.52 3.40
N PHE A 31 3.83 -6.76 2.12
CA PHE A 31 4.73 -6.46 1.02
C PHE A 31 4.01 -5.65 -0.05
N ALA A 32 4.68 -4.67 -0.62
CA ALA A 32 4.24 -3.93 -1.80
C ALA A 32 5.04 -4.35 -3.02
N GLU A 33 4.34 -4.67 -4.11
CA GLU A 33 4.91 -5.03 -5.40
C GLU A 33 4.43 -4.03 -6.44
N ALA A 34 5.32 -3.17 -6.91
CA ALA A 34 5.05 -2.27 -8.02
C ALA A 34 5.26 -2.99 -9.35
N THR A 35 4.50 -2.64 -10.40
CA THR A 35 4.71 -3.18 -11.75
C THR A 35 6.19 -3.08 -12.15
N GLY A 36 6.78 -4.22 -12.55
CA GLY A 36 8.19 -4.28 -12.99
C GLY A 36 9.23 -4.30 -11.87
N GLN A 37 8.81 -4.36 -10.60
CA GLN A 37 9.70 -4.40 -9.44
C GLN A 37 9.45 -5.65 -8.58
N ASN A 38 10.46 -6.06 -7.82
CA ASN A 38 10.29 -7.11 -6.81
C ASN A 38 9.43 -6.61 -5.65
N ALA A 39 8.71 -7.52 -5.00
CA ALA A 39 7.96 -7.22 -3.79
C ALA A 39 8.91 -6.80 -2.64
N LEU A 40 8.61 -5.67 -2.00
CA LEU A 40 9.38 -5.11 -0.89
C LEU A 40 8.54 -5.07 0.39
N PRO A 41 9.10 -5.36 1.57
CA PRO A 41 8.36 -5.26 2.82
C PRO A 41 8.00 -3.80 3.13
N ILE A 42 6.76 -3.58 3.57
CA ILE A 42 6.27 -2.28 4.04
C ILE A 42 6.00 -2.32 5.54
N PHE A 43 6.34 -1.26 6.26
CA PHE A 43 6.24 -1.20 7.71
C PHE A 43 5.23 -0.15 8.12
N ALA A 44 4.36 -0.47 9.07
CA ALA A 44 3.38 0.48 9.59
C ALA A 44 4.08 1.57 10.42
N GLU A 45 3.80 2.82 10.08
CA GLU A 45 4.15 4.01 10.87
C GLU A 45 2.96 4.49 11.69
N SER A 46 1.76 4.40 11.11
CA SER A 46 0.48 4.64 11.78
C SER A 46 -0.56 3.61 11.31
N GLU A 47 -1.83 3.82 11.66
CA GLU A 47 -2.93 2.98 11.16
C GLU A 47 -3.06 3.06 9.63
N THR A 48 -2.75 4.18 9.00
CA THR A 48 -2.93 4.38 7.55
C THR A 48 -1.64 4.70 6.81
N LEU A 49 -0.54 4.95 7.52
CA LEU A 49 0.74 5.29 6.90
C LEU A 49 1.73 4.15 7.03
N PHE A 50 2.32 3.76 5.90
CA PHE A 50 3.33 2.71 5.81
C PHE A 50 4.57 3.23 5.07
N PHE A 51 5.74 2.67 5.33
CA PHE A 51 6.99 3.06 4.68
C PHE A 51 7.79 1.86 4.20
N LEU A 52 8.64 2.09 3.20
CA LEU A 52 9.65 1.14 2.72
C LEU A 52 11.02 1.49 3.31
N LYS A 53 11.82 0.47 3.61
CA LYS A 53 13.22 0.67 4.09
C LYS A 53 14.26 0.69 2.96
N VAL A 54 13.93 0.08 1.83
CA VAL A 54 14.86 -0.08 0.69
C VAL A 54 14.77 1.10 -0.28
N VAL A 55 13.61 1.77 -0.31
CA VAL A 55 13.33 2.91 -1.17
C VAL A 55 12.71 3.99 -0.29
N ASP A 56 13.08 5.24 -0.50
CA ASP A 56 12.48 6.39 0.18
C ASP A 56 11.08 6.67 -0.39
N ALA A 57 10.12 5.90 0.10
CA ALA A 57 8.71 5.97 -0.29
C ALA A 57 7.81 5.58 0.88
N GLN A 58 6.64 6.22 0.94
CA GLN A 58 5.57 5.90 1.87
C GLN A 58 4.28 5.59 1.12
N LEU A 59 3.43 4.79 1.74
CA LEU A 59 2.10 4.42 1.26
C LEU A 59 1.09 4.92 2.29
N GLU A 60 0.25 5.87 1.90
CA GLU A 60 -0.83 6.40 2.73
C GLU A 60 -2.16 5.82 2.25
N PHE A 61 -2.80 4.99 3.08
CA PHE A 61 -4.07 4.38 2.76
C PHE A 61 -5.25 5.25 3.20
N GLU A 62 -6.29 5.31 2.35
CA GLU A 62 -7.51 6.06 2.64
C GLU A 62 -8.68 5.11 2.91
N LYS A 63 -9.41 5.39 3.99
CA LYS A 63 -10.64 4.70 4.38
C LYS A 63 -11.87 5.48 3.91
N ASN A 64 -12.92 4.77 3.55
CA ASN A 64 -14.26 5.37 3.39
C ASN A 64 -14.99 5.48 4.76
N ASP A 65 -16.22 6.01 4.75
CA ASP A 65 -17.07 6.15 5.95
C ASP A 65 -17.43 4.82 6.64
N LYS A 66 -17.19 3.69 5.97
CA LYS A 66 -17.39 2.33 6.51
C LYS A 66 -16.10 1.70 7.03
N ASN A 67 -15.01 2.47 7.12
CA ASN A 67 -13.67 2.01 7.49
C ASN A 67 -13.03 1.01 6.52
N GLU A 68 -13.50 0.94 5.27
CA GLU A 68 -12.93 0.09 4.23
C GLU A 68 -11.83 0.84 3.49
N ILE A 69 -10.68 0.19 3.23
CA ILE A 69 -9.60 0.79 2.43
C ILE A 69 -10.05 0.89 0.98
N VAL A 70 -10.09 2.10 0.43
CA VAL A 70 -10.58 2.39 -0.93
C VAL A 70 -9.52 3.00 -1.84
N LYS A 71 -8.48 3.61 -1.26
CA LYS A 71 -7.35 4.18 -2.01
C LYS A 71 -6.03 4.00 -1.28
N LEU A 72 -4.97 4.17 -2.04
CA LEU A 72 -3.60 4.31 -1.57
C LEU A 72 -3.01 5.54 -2.25
N PHE A 73 -2.19 6.30 -1.54
CA PHE A 73 -1.35 7.33 -2.11
C PHE A 73 0.11 6.92 -1.97
N LEU A 74 0.82 6.87 -3.11
CA LEU A 74 2.26 6.70 -3.13
C LEU A 74 2.93 8.06 -2.92
N LEU A 75 3.64 8.20 -1.80
CA LEU A 75 4.45 9.37 -1.48
C LEU A 75 5.91 9.05 -1.82
N GLN A 76 6.45 9.67 -2.87
CA GLN A 76 7.82 9.40 -3.33
C GLN A 76 8.40 10.61 -4.06
N ASN A 77 9.66 10.96 -3.75
CA ASN A 77 10.38 12.09 -4.37
C ASN A 77 9.59 13.43 -4.28
N GLY A 78 8.86 13.63 -3.18
CA GLY A 78 8.00 14.81 -2.98
C GLY A 78 6.67 14.79 -3.73
N ASN A 79 6.38 13.74 -4.52
CA ASN A 79 5.09 13.58 -5.18
C ASN A 79 4.12 12.79 -4.30
N ARG A 80 2.82 13.07 -4.46
CA ARG A 80 1.71 12.31 -3.89
C ARG A 80 0.83 11.80 -5.01
N ILE A 81 0.93 10.51 -5.32
CA ILE A 81 0.29 9.89 -6.48
C ILE A 81 -0.88 9.02 -6.00
N GLU A 82 -2.08 9.29 -6.49
CA GLU A 82 -3.27 8.50 -6.16
C GLU A 82 -3.25 7.14 -6.87
N ALA A 83 -3.59 6.09 -6.12
CA ALA A 83 -3.82 4.73 -6.60
C ALA A 83 -5.19 4.23 -6.10
N LYS A 84 -6.10 3.94 -7.01
CA LYS A 84 -7.45 3.47 -6.68
C LYS A 84 -7.43 1.98 -6.39
N ARG A 85 -8.09 1.53 -5.31
CA ARG A 85 -8.27 0.09 -5.07
C ARG A 85 -9.19 -0.53 -6.13
N THR A 86 -8.75 -1.62 -6.75
CA THR A 86 -9.49 -2.35 -7.79
C THR A 86 -9.81 -3.79 -7.43
N GLU A 87 -9.06 -4.38 -6.48
CA GLU A 87 -9.26 -5.75 -5.96
C GLU A 87 -9.02 -5.82 -4.44
#